data_AF-A0A5K1HDR1-F1
#
_entry.id   AF-A0A5K1HDR1-F1
#
_cell.length_a   1.000
_cell.length_b   1.000
_cell.length_c   1.000
_cell.angle_alpha   90.00
_cell.angle_beta   90.00
_cell.angle_gamma   90.00
#
_symmetry.space_group_name_H-M   'P 1'
#
loop_
_entity.id
_entity.type
_entity.pdbx_description
1 polymer ?
#
loop_
_entity_poly.entity_id
_entity_poly.type
_entity_poly.pdbx_seq_one_letter_code
_entity_poly.pdbx_strand_id
1 'polypeptide(L)'
;IGPIDLVGHPEKLQNIRGVIFFLVASNAFGGIQGTLATFASERPVFLRERFSKSYTTFTYFLSRTAINFPFELVYPTAGAIIIYWATSFGAQTAEECFKLVAMVNGVYFCSASYGLLYAALIPKLETAMALVPVLIIPFMLLGGFFINLDNVDDIRVIFYPIMYLSPFKYGSRQEWTPSESPRIFSLELQLIYGSTLSS
;
A
#
# COMPACT_ATOMS: atom_id res chain seq x y z
N ILE A 1 9.48 8.01 -26.16
CA ILE A 1 9.45 6.65 -26.75
C ILE A 1 7.98 6.26 -26.73
N GLY A 2 7.36 6.08 -27.90
CA GLY A 2 5.90 6.04 -28.00
C GLY A 2 5.29 4.76 -27.41
N PRO A 3 4.01 4.78 -27.01
CA PRO A 3 3.30 3.63 -26.43
C PRO A 3 3.20 2.40 -27.36
N ILE A 4 3.60 2.51 -28.63
CA ILE A 4 3.61 1.42 -29.62
C ILE A 4 4.82 0.46 -29.47
N ASP A 5 5.95 0.90 -28.91
CA ASP A 5 7.20 0.10 -28.89
C ASP A 5 7.27 -0.94 -27.75
N LEU A 6 6.30 -0.92 -26.83
CA LEU A 6 6.23 -1.85 -25.69
C LEU A 6 5.64 -3.22 -26.05
N VAL A 7 4.96 -3.34 -27.20
CA VAL A 7 4.31 -4.59 -27.63
C VAL A 7 5.32 -5.63 -28.14
N GLY A 8 6.54 -5.21 -28.51
CA GLY A 8 7.57 -6.09 -29.08
C GLY A 8 8.61 -6.66 -28.09
N HIS A 9 8.67 -6.18 -26.84
CA HIS A 9 9.70 -6.56 -25.86
C HIS A 9 9.06 -6.85 -24.48
N PRO A 10 8.57 -8.09 -24.23
CA PRO A 10 7.90 -8.44 -22.98
C PRO A 10 8.79 -8.20 -21.74
N GLU A 11 10.12 -8.25 -21.89
CA GLU A 11 11.04 -7.97 -20.80
C GLU A 11 10.95 -6.53 -20.27
N LYS A 12 10.67 -5.53 -21.12
CA LYS A 12 10.59 -4.12 -20.70
C LYS A 12 9.35 -3.86 -19.85
N LEU A 13 8.22 -4.45 -20.23
CA LEU A 13 6.97 -4.33 -19.48
C LEU A 13 7.07 -5.02 -18.11
N GLN A 14 7.73 -6.18 -18.06
CA GLN A 14 7.96 -6.89 -16.81
C GLN A 14 8.89 -6.11 -15.87
N ASN A 15 9.95 -5.50 -16.40
CA ASN A 15 10.87 -4.66 -15.61
C ASN A 15 10.16 -3.45 -15.00
N ILE A 16 9.33 -2.75 -15.78
CA ILE A 16 8.52 -1.61 -15.32
C ILE A 16 7.58 -2.03 -14.18
N ARG A 17 6.86 -3.13 -14.35
CA ARG A 17 5.95 -3.65 -13.32
C ARG A 17 6.70 -4.05 -12.05
N GLY A 18 7.89 -4.67 -12.20
CA GLY A 18 8.75 -5.03 -11.09
C GLY A 18 9.24 -3.82 -10.29
N VAL A 19 9.70 -2.76 -10.97
CA VAL A 19 10.17 -1.52 -10.32
C VAL A 19 9.06 -0.87 -9.51
N ILE A 20 7.86 -0.73 -10.07
CA ILE A 20 6.71 -0.13 -9.37
C ILE A 20 6.33 -0.98 -8.15
N PHE A 21 6.31 -2.31 -8.30
CA PHE A 21 6.00 -3.22 -7.20
C PHE A 21 7.01 -3.10 -6.05
N PHE A 22 8.31 -3.11 -6.35
CA PHE A 22 9.37 -2.97 -5.34
C PHE A 22 9.35 -1.60 -4.67
N LEU A 23 9.09 -0.52 -5.42
CA LEU A 23 8.94 0.83 -4.88
C LEU A 23 7.83 0.88 -3.82
N VAL A 24 6.67 0.33 -4.15
CA VAL A 24 5.50 0.36 -3.26
C VAL A 24 5.72 -0.56 -2.04
N ALA A 25 6.27 -1.75 -2.24
CA ALA A 25 6.62 -2.68 -1.16
C ALA A 25 7.61 -2.07 -0.16
N SER A 26 8.65 -1.40 -0.66
CA SER A 26 9.66 -0.75 0.18
C SER A 26 9.07 0.40 1.00
N ASN A 27 8.20 1.22 0.39
CA ASN A 27 7.52 2.32 1.09
C ASN A 27 6.56 1.81 2.18
N ALA A 28 5.83 0.73 1.92
CA ALA A 28 4.92 0.14 2.90
C ALA A 28 5.67 -0.43 4.12
N PHE A 29 6.77 -1.14 3.87
CA PHE A 29 7.64 -1.63 4.94
C PHE A 29 8.22 -0.48 5.76
N GLY A 30 8.75 0.55 5.08
CA GLY A 30 9.27 1.75 5.73
C GLY A 30 8.24 2.48 6.58
N GLY A 31 7.00 2.63 6.08
CA GLY A 31 5.90 3.28 6.81
C GLY A 31 5.51 2.55 8.09
N ILE A 32 5.30 1.22 8.02
CA ILE A 32 4.97 0.42 9.21
C ILE A 32 6.10 0.49 10.24
N GLN A 33 7.34 0.29 9.81
CA GLN A 33 8.51 0.29 10.68
C GLN A 33 8.72 1.65 11.36
N GLY A 34 8.60 2.75 10.59
CA GLY A 34 8.77 4.11 11.07
C GLY A 34 7.73 4.50 12.11
N THR A 35 6.44 4.32 11.80
CA THR A 35 5.37 4.70 12.73
C THR A 35 5.36 3.86 14.01
N LEU A 36 5.75 2.57 13.90
CA LEU A 36 5.86 1.65 15.03
C LEU A 36 7.04 2.02 15.96
N ALA A 37 8.20 2.37 15.41
CA ALA A 37 9.35 2.82 16.19
C ALA A 37 9.06 4.12 16.94
N THR A 38 8.48 5.11 16.26
CA THR A 38 8.11 6.40 16.86
C THR A 38 7.03 6.25 17.93
N PHE A 39 6.06 5.33 17.76
CA PHE A 39 5.04 5.13 18.80
C PHE A 39 5.61 4.44 20.03
N ALA A 40 6.53 3.50 19.85
CA ALA A 40 7.12 2.77 20.96
C ALA A 40 7.98 3.66 21.86
N SER A 41 8.68 4.65 21.29
CA SER A 41 9.44 5.63 22.09
C SER A 41 8.53 6.61 22.84
N GLU A 42 7.38 7.00 22.28
CA GLU A 42 6.43 7.93 22.90
C GLU A 42 5.50 7.27 23.93
N ARG A 43 5.22 5.97 23.79
CA ARG A 43 4.33 5.18 24.65
C ARG A 43 4.58 5.32 26.17
N PRO A 44 5.81 5.24 26.71
CA PRO A 44 6.03 5.38 28.15
C PRO A 44 5.68 6.78 28.66
N VAL A 45 5.92 7.82 27.85
CA VAL A 45 5.56 9.21 28.19
C VAL A 45 4.04 9.35 28.19
N PHE A 46 3.37 8.82 27.17
CA PHE A 46 1.91 8.82 27.07
C PHE A 46 1.24 8.15 28.27
N LEU A 47 1.72 6.96 28.68
CA LEU A 47 1.19 6.26 29.86
C LEU A 47 1.32 7.11 31.12
N ARG A 48 2.48 7.74 31.33
CA ARG A 48 2.72 8.63 32.48
C ARG A 48 1.73 9.80 32.53
N GLU A 49 1.54 10.50 31.41
CA GLU A 49 0.62 11.65 31.33
C GLU A 49 -0.85 11.24 31.43
N ARG A 50 -1.20 10.04 30.97
CA ARG A 50 -2.55 9.48 31.09
C ARG A 50 -2.89 9.19 32.56
N PHE A 51 -1.95 8.68 33.34
CA PHE A 51 -2.14 8.48 34.79
C PHE A 51 -2.32 9.80 35.54
N SER A 52 -1.66 10.87 35.09
CA SER A 52 -1.84 12.24 35.62
C SER A 52 -3.12 12.93 35.12
N LYS A 53 -3.95 12.26 34.30
CA LYS A 53 -5.20 12.80 33.70
C LYS A 53 -4.99 14.09 32.88
N SER A 54 -3.79 14.32 32.34
CA SER A 54 -3.48 15.57 31.63
C SER A 54 -4.20 15.69 30.27
N TYR A 55 -4.36 14.59 29.52
CA TYR A 55 -5.03 14.59 28.21
C TYR A 55 -5.83 13.32 27.90
N THR A 56 -6.79 13.43 26.97
CA THR A 56 -7.58 12.32 26.43
C THR A 56 -6.83 11.59 25.31
N THR A 57 -7.02 10.27 25.18
CA THR A 57 -6.39 9.43 24.14
C THR A 57 -6.63 9.97 22.73
N PHE A 58 -7.83 10.50 22.46
CA PHE A 58 -8.19 11.09 21.17
C PHE A 58 -7.38 12.36 20.86
N THR A 59 -7.19 13.24 21.85
CA THR A 59 -6.41 14.48 21.70
C THR A 59 -4.95 14.17 21.39
N TYR A 60 -4.37 13.17 22.06
CA TYR A 60 -3.01 12.70 21.78
C TYR A 60 -2.88 12.10 20.38
N PHE A 61 -3.86 11.29 19.94
CA PHE A 61 -3.85 10.72 18.59
C PHE A 61 -3.91 11.80 17.51
N LEU A 62 -4.75 12.82 17.69
CA LEU A 62 -4.91 13.90 16.72
C LEU A 62 -3.68 14.80 16.65
N SER A 63 -3.12 15.20 17.81
CA SER A 63 -1.91 16.02 17.85
C SER A 63 -0.71 15.29 17.23
N ARG A 64 -0.55 14.02 17.56
CA ARG A 64 0.51 13.17 17.01
C ARG A 64 0.39 13.01 15.50
N THR A 65 -0.82 12.73 15.00
CA THR A 65 -1.06 12.57 13.57
C THR A 65 -0.80 13.88 12.82
N ALA A 66 -1.24 15.02 13.37
CA ALA A 66 -1.02 16.34 12.75
C ALA A 66 0.47 16.72 12.66
N ILE A 67 1.28 16.38 13.69
CA ILE A 67 2.71 16.65 13.69
C ILE A 67 3.44 15.76 12.68
N ASN A 68 3.06 14.48 12.58
CA ASN A 68 3.74 13.53 11.69
C ASN A 68 3.32 13.65 10.23
N PHE A 69 2.10 14.11 9.94
CA PHE A 69 1.55 14.23 8.59
C PHE A 69 2.49 14.89 7.56
N PRO A 70 3.11 16.06 7.82
CA PRO A 70 4.03 16.67 6.86
C PRO A 70 5.30 15.85 6.63
N PHE A 71 5.85 15.22 7.67
CA PHE A 71 7.05 14.39 7.54
C PHE A 71 6.76 13.09 6.78
N GLU A 72 5.60 12.48 7.06
CA GLU A 72 5.11 11.29 6.38
C GLU A 72 4.76 11.55 4.91
N LEU A 73 4.50 12.79 4.50
CA LEU A 73 4.28 13.16 3.10
C LEU A 73 5.60 13.38 2.35
N VAL A 74 6.59 14.03 2.96
CA VAL A 74 7.86 14.40 2.32
C VAL A 74 8.73 13.17 2.00
N TYR A 75 8.73 12.17 2.87
CA TYR A 75 9.52 10.96 2.70
C TYR A 75 9.16 10.14 1.43
N PRO A 76 7.90 9.68 1.27
CA PRO A 76 7.49 8.92 0.07
C PRO A 76 7.50 9.76 -1.21
N THR A 77 7.20 11.06 -1.13
CA THR A 77 7.25 11.95 -2.32
C THR A 77 8.67 12.09 -2.87
N ALA A 78 9.67 12.32 -2.01
CA ALA A 78 11.06 12.41 -2.43
C ALA A 78 11.55 11.09 -3.05
N GLY A 79 11.23 9.95 -2.42
CA GLY A 79 11.58 8.62 -2.93
C GLY A 79 10.94 8.31 -4.28
N ALA A 80 9.66 8.64 -4.45
CA ALA A 80 8.93 8.48 -5.70
C ALA A 80 9.53 9.32 -6.84
N ILE A 81 9.88 10.57 -6.58
CA ILE A 81 10.50 11.47 -7.57
C ILE A 81 11.84 10.92 -8.02
N ILE A 82 12.72 10.51 -7.10
CA ILE A 82 14.04 9.97 -7.44
C ILE A 82 13.91 8.73 -8.33
N ILE A 83 13.01 7.81 -7.99
CA ILE A 83 12.82 6.56 -8.74
C ILE A 83 12.18 6.84 -10.11
N TYR A 84 11.30 7.83 -10.21
CA TYR A 84 10.73 8.28 -11.47
C TYR A 84 11.82 8.77 -12.44
N TRP A 85 12.75 9.61 -11.97
CA TRP A 85 13.89 10.07 -12.79
C TRP A 85 14.86 8.92 -13.12
N ALA A 86 15.11 8.02 -12.16
CA ALA A 86 16.02 6.90 -12.35
C ALA A 86 15.52 5.86 -13.36
N THR A 87 14.21 5.64 -13.44
CA THR A 87 13.63 4.58 -14.29
C THR A 87 13.36 5.05 -15.72
N SER A 88 13.44 6.36 -16.00
CA SER A 88 13.16 6.95 -17.33
C SER A 88 11.90 6.33 -17.96
N PHE A 89 10.79 6.29 -17.20
CA PHE A 89 9.49 5.90 -17.74
C PHE A 89 9.24 6.75 -18.99
N GLY A 90 8.93 6.09 -20.12
CA GLY A 90 9.02 6.68 -21.46
C GLY A 90 8.07 7.84 -21.76
N ALA A 91 7.30 8.32 -20.79
CA ALA A 91 6.33 9.39 -20.89
C ALA A 91 6.70 10.53 -19.91
N GLN A 92 7.21 11.62 -20.47
CA GLN A 92 7.58 12.86 -19.76
C GLN A 92 6.35 13.72 -19.45
N THR A 93 5.27 13.14 -18.93
CA THR A 93 4.03 13.88 -18.66
C THR A 93 3.86 14.08 -17.16
N ALA A 94 3.72 15.34 -16.73
CA ALA A 94 3.56 15.72 -15.33
C ALA A 94 2.38 15.00 -14.63
N GLU A 95 1.37 14.60 -15.40
CA GLU A 95 0.21 13.84 -14.91
C GLU A 95 0.58 12.43 -14.41
N GLU A 96 1.50 11.74 -15.08
CA GLU A 96 1.91 10.38 -14.67
C GLU A 96 2.77 10.41 -13.40
N CYS A 97 3.64 11.41 -13.28
CA CYS A 97 4.41 11.66 -12.07
C CYS A 97 3.48 11.96 -10.88
N PHE A 98 2.46 12.81 -11.08
CA PHE A 98 1.50 13.14 -10.02
C PHE A 98 0.70 11.91 -9.57
N LYS A 99 0.26 11.05 -10.50
CA LYS A 99 -0.45 9.79 -10.21
C LYS A 99 0.41 8.83 -9.40
N LEU A 100 1.66 8.60 -9.83
CA LEU A 100 2.61 7.73 -9.11
C LEU A 100 2.87 8.25 -7.69
N VAL A 101 3.09 9.55 -7.54
CA VAL A 101 3.29 10.17 -6.22
C VAL A 101 2.05 10.01 -5.34
N ALA A 102 0.85 10.26 -5.86
CA ALA A 102 -0.39 10.09 -5.12
C ALA A 102 -0.60 8.64 -4.67
N MET A 103 -0.30 7.67 -5.53
CA MET A 103 -0.36 6.23 -5.22
C MET A 103 0.59 5.87 -4.06
N VAL A 104 1.87 6.24 -4.17
CA VAL A 104 2.88 5.89 -3.15
C VAL A 104 2.52 6.51 -1.80
N ASN A 105 2.04 7.76 -1.78
CA ASN A 105 1.55 8.40 -0.55
C ASN A 105 0.34 7.68 0.04
N GLY A 106 -0.65 7.31 -0.77
CA GLY A 106 -1.83 6.59 -0.29
C GLY A 106 -1.47 5.24 0.36
N VAL A 107 -0.55 4.48 -0.26
CA VAL A 107 -0.05 3.22 0.30
C VAL A 107 0.73 3.48 1.60
N TYR A 108 1.54 4.54 1.65
CA TYR A 108 2.30 4.89 2.83
C TYR A 108 1.37 5.22 4.02
N PHE A 109 0.34 6.05 3.83
CA PHE A 109 -0.63 6.37 4.91
C PHE A 109 -1.42 5.15 5.38
N CYS A 110 -1.78 4.24 4.46
CA CYS A 110 -2.44 2.98 4.79
C CYS A 110 -1.50 2.11 5.67
N SER A 111 -0.24 2.02 5.27
CA SER A 111 0.81 1.27 5.98
C SER A 111 1.10 1.86 7.37
N ALA A 112 1.20 3.19 7.49
CA ALA A 112 1.36 3.89 8.75
C ALA A 112 0.18 3.61 9.72
N SER A 113 -1.05 3.56 9.20
CA SER A 113 -2.26 3.23 9.97
C SER A 113 -2.21 1.79 10.51
N TYR A 114 -1.76 0.82 9.71
CA TYR A 114 -1.51 -0.54 10.19
C TYR A 114 -0.41 -0.56 11.25
N GLY A 115 0.68 0.19 11.04
CA GLY A 115 1.75 0.34 12.01
C GLY A 115 1.24 0.80 13.38
N LEU A 116 0.36 1.81 13.41
CA LEU A 116 -0.28 2.29 14.64
C LEU A 116 -1.15 1.23 15.33
N LEU A 117 -1.93 0.49 14.54
CA LEU A 117 -2.78 -0.59 15.06
C LEU A 117 -1.93 -1.70 15.70
N TYR A 118 -0.86 -2.13 15.05
CA TYR A 118 0.07 -3.11 15.61
C TYR A 118 0.77 -2.60 16.87
N ALA A 119 1.16 -1.33 16.87
CA ALA A 119 1.79 -0.68 18.00
C ALA A 119 0.88 -0.62 19.24
N ALA A 120 -0.43 -0.49 19.03
CA ALA A 120 -1.43 -0.53 20.10
C ALA A 120 -1.66 -1.95 20.63
N LEU A 121 -1.68 -2.96 19.74
CA LEU A 121 -1.96 -4.35 20.10
C LEU A 121 -0.81 -5.00 20.89
N ILE A 122 0.45 -4.70 20.51
CA ILE A 122 1.63 -5.38 21.04
C ILE A 122 2.35 -4.47 22.06
N PRO A 123 2.60 -4.93 23.30
CA PRO A 123 3.26 -4.13 24.33
C PRO A 123 4.79 -4.05 24.18
N LYS A 124 5.42 -5.07 23.58
CA LYS A 124 6.89 -5.14 23.43
C LYS A 124 7.31 -4.72 22.03
N LEU A 125 8.23 -3.75 21.94
CA LEU A 125 8.74 -3.25 20.67
C LEU A 125 9.45 -4.35 19.86
N GLU A 126 10.35 -5.11 20.47
CA GLU A 126 11.11 -6.17 19.79
C GLU A 126 10.22 -7.18 19.09
N THR A 127 9.16 -7.64 19.77
CA THR A 127 8.19 -8.58 19.18
C THR A 127 7.35 -7.94 18.08
N ALA A 128 7.03 -6.65 18.20
CA ALA A 128 6.27 -5.94 17.18
C ALA A 128 7.10 -5.79 15.90
N MET A 129 8.37 -5.39 16.00
CA MET A 129 9.29 -5.25 14.86
C MET A 129 9.49 -6.59 14.13
N ALA A 130 9.61 -7.70 14.89
CA ALA A 130 9.77 -9.04 14.32
C ALA A 130 8.52 -9.54 13.60
N LEU A 131 7.32 -9.09 13.99
CA LEU A 131 6.05 -9.50 13.38
C LEU A 131 5.76 -8.76 12.07
N VAL A 132 6.31 -7.56 11.89
CA VAL A 132 6.12 -6.73 10.68
C VAL A 132 6.36 -7.52 9.37
N PRO A 133 7.52 -8.17 9.15
CA PRO A 133 7.75 -8.92 7.91
C PRO A 133 6.83 -10.14 7.77
N VAL A 134 6.49 -10.82 8.88
CA VAL A 134 5.59 -12.00 8.87
C VAL A 134 4.22 -11.64 8.32
N LEU A 135 3.74 -10.42 8.58
CA LEU A 135 2.47 -9.93 8.07
C LEU A 135 2.60 -9.31 6.68
N ILE A 136 3.69 -8.62 6.37
CA ILE A 136 3.88 -7.99 5.04
C ILE A 136 4.07 -9.02 3.93
N ILE A 137 4.79 -10.12 4.18
CA ILE A 137 5.05 -11.16 3.17
C ILE A 137 3.75 -11.71 2.55
N PRO A 138 2.71 -12.12 3.30
CA PRO A 138 1.46 -12.57 2.70
C PRO A 138 0.71 -11.45 1.97
N PHE A 139 0.72 -10.20 2.47
CA PHE A 139 0.14 -9.06 1.73
C PHE A 139 0.87 -8.79 0.41
N MET A 140 2.19 -8.97 0.39
CA MET A 140 3.03 -8.81 -0.79
C MET A 140 2.76 -9.90 -1.84
N LEU A 141 2.57 -11.15 -1.40
CA LEU A 141 2.26 -12.29 -2.26
C LEU A 141 0.88 -12.13 -2.94
N LEU A 142 -0.09 -11.55 -2.24
CA LEU A 142 -1.43 -11.25 -2.74
C LEU A 142 -1.51 -9.94 -3.55
N GLY A 143 -0.41 -9.19 -3.67
CA GLY A 143 -0.32 -7.93 -4.41
C GLY A 143 -0.46 -8.05 -5.94
N GLY A 144 -0.66 -9.26 -6.47
CA GLY A 144 -0.96 -9.51 -7.89
C GLY A 144 0.26 -9.55 -8.83
N PHE A 145 1.48 -9.28 -8.33
CA PHE A 145 2.72 -9.45 -9.09
C PHE A 145 3.23 -10.91 -9.06
N PHE A 146 3.21 -11.55 -7.89
CA PHE A 146 3.73 -12.93 -7.72
C PHE A 146 2.72 -14.01 -8.13
N ILE A 147 1.42 -13.74 -8.04
CA ILE A 147 0.35 -14.66 -8.44
C ILE A 147 -0.59 -13.93 -9.39
N ASN A 148 -0.75 -14.48 -10.59
CA ASN A 148 -1.80 -14.08 -11.52
C ASN A 148 -3.14 -14.63 -11.01
N LEU A 149 -3.91 -13.74 -10.38
CA LEU A 149 -5.22 -14.02 -9.76
C LEU A 149 -6.33 -14.32 -10.78
N ASP A 150 -6.03 -14.16 -12.06
CA ASP A 150 -6.97 -14.45 -13.16
C ASP A 150 -6.95 -15.94 -13.57
N ASN A 151 -6.01 -16.74 -13.05
CA ASN A 151 -5.88 -18.17 -13.36
C ASN A 151 -6.24 -19.12 -12.19
N VAL A 152 -6.68 -18.61 -11.03
CA VAL A 152 -6.97 -19.42 -9.84
C VAL A 152 -8.27 -18.98 -9.18
N ASP A 153 -9.39 -19.56 -9.64
CA ASP A 153 -10.75 -19.20 -9.19
C ASP A 153 -10.99 -19.51 -7.70
N ASP A 154 -10.40 -20.58 -7.17
CA ASP A 154 -10.65 -21.06 -5.79
C ASP A 154 -9.99 -20.18 -4.71
N ILE A 155 -8.79 -19.64 -5.00
CA ILE A 155 -8.04 -18.79 -4.06
C ILE A 155 -8.59 -17.35 -4.03
N ARG A 156 -9.29 -16.95 -5.10
CA ARG A 156 -9.86 -15.61 -5.27
C ARG A 156 -10.95 -15.33 -4.24
N VAL A 157 -11.79 -16.32 -3.91
CA VAL A 157 -12.93 -16.16 -2.99
C VAL A 157 -12.46 -16.00 -1.54
N ILE A 158 -11.42 -16.74 -1.12
CA ILE A 158 -10.89 -16.69 0.26
C ILE A 158 -10.09 -15.41 0.53
N PHE A 159 -9.35 -14.90 -0.47
CA PHE A 159 -8.52 -13.69 -0.33
C PHE A 159 -9.20 -12.40 -0.78
N TYR A 160 -10.44 -12.46 -1.28
CA TYR A 160 -11.24 -11.31 -1.71
C TYR A 160 -11.27 -10.15 -0.69
N PRO A 161 -11.54 -10.37 0.63
CA PRO A 161 -11.55 -9.28 1.61
C PRO A 161 -10.16 -8.69 1.88
N ILE A 162 -9.10 -9.50 1.78
CA ILE A 162 -7.71 -9.09 1.98
C ILE A 162 -7.20 -8.30 0.76
N MET A 163 -7.72 -8.59 -0.44
CA MET A 163 -7.42 -7.84 -1.67
C MET A 163 -8.01 -6.43 -1.70
N TYR A 164 -9.21 -6.23 -1.15
CA TYR A 164 -9.78 -4.88 -0.99
C TYR A 164 -8.96 -4.02 -0.03
N LEU A 165 -8.33 -4.66 0.95
CA LEU A 165 -7.49 -4.03 1.94
C LEU A 165 -6.11 -3.60 1.38
N SER A 166 -5.72 -4.13 0.21
CA SER A 166 -4.39 -3.93 -0.38
C SER A 166 -4.42 -2.82 -1.45
N PRO A 167 -3.92 -1.60 -1.15
CA PRO A 167 -3.80 -0.52 -2.14
C PRO A 167 -2.81 -0.87 -3.28
N PHE A 168 -2.01 -1.92 -3.14
CA PHE A 168 -1.04 -2.41 -4.11
C PHE A 168 -1.69 -2.91 -5.42
N LYS A 169 -2.88 -3.53 -5.34
CA LYS A 169 -3.60 -4.05 -6.51
C LYS A 169 -4.19 -2.92 -7.36
N TYR A 170 -4.67 -1.85 -6.72
CA TYR A 170 -5.36 -0.76 -7.42
C TYR A 170 -4.39 0.15 -8.19
N GLY A 171 -3.24 0.51 -7.60
CA GLY A 171 -2.33 1.41 -8.32
C GLY A 171 -1.50 0.73 -9.42
N SER A 172 -1.16 -0.56 -9.29
CA SER A 172 -0.44 -1.27 -10.36
C SER A 172 -1.33 -1.62 -11.57
N ARG A 173 -2.65 -1.79 -11.38
CA ARG A 173 -3.59 -2.26 -12.41
C ARG A 173 -4.38 -1.14 -13.11
N GLN A 174 -4.58 0.03 -12.49
CA GLN A 174 -5.38 1.11 -13.08
C GLN A 174 -4.61 2.08 -13.97
N GLU A 175 -3.30 2.24 -13.78
CA GLU A 175 -2.55 3.30 -14.45
C GLU A 175 -2.08 2.95 -15.88
N TRP A 176 -1.90 1.66 -16.21
CA TRP A 176 -1.36 1.24 -17.51
C TRP A 176 -2.36 0.54 -18.46
N THR A 177 -3.60 0.33 -18.04
CA THR A 177 -4.66 -0.31 -18.86
C THR A 177 -5.95 0.52 -18.82
N PRO A 178 -6.07 1.54 -19.69
CA PRO A 178 -7.17 2.51 -19.64
C PRO A 178 -8.57 2.00 -20.06
N SER A 179 -8.79 0.74 -20.44
CA SER A 179 -10.06 0.31 -21.08
C SER A 179 -11.00 -0.60 -20.26
N GLU A 180 -10.60 -1.14 -19.11
CA GLU A 180 -11.35 -2.27 -18.49
C GLU A 180 -12.04 -1.98 -17.15
N SER A 181 -11.78 -0.84 -16.50
CA SER A 181 -12.14 -0.65 -15.07
C SER A 181 -13.64 -0.65 -14.72
N PRO A 182 -14.60 -0.16 -15.54
CA PRO A 182 -16.02 -0.18 -15.16
C PRO A 182 -16.72 -1.52 -15.46
N ARG A 183 -16.19 -2.30 -16.42
CA ARG A 183 -16.83 -3.54 -16.89
C ARG A 183 -16.50 -4.74 -16.01
N ILE A 184 -15.29 -4.79 -15.45
CA ILE A 184 -14.89 -5.89 -14.58
C ILE A 184 -15.67 -5.83 -13.25
N PHE A 185 -15.86 -4.66 -12.64
CA PHE A 185 -16.65 -4.55 -11.40
C PHE A 185 -18.12 -4.98 -11.56
N SER A 186 -18.73 -4.70 -12.72
CA SER A 186 -20.10 -5.13 -13.02
C SER A 186 -20.21 -6.62 -13.36
N LEU A 187 -19.20 -7.20 -14.02
CA LEU A 187 -19.09 -8.64 -14.27
C LEU A 187 -18.80 -9.46 -13.00
N GLU A 188 -17.97 -8.94 -12.08
CA GLU A 188 -17.66 -9.55 -10.79
C GLU A 188 -18.91 -9.65 -9.89
N LEU A 189 -19.74 -8.60 -9.89
CA LEU A 189 -21.03 -8.62 -9.18
C LEU A 189 -22.00 -9.63 -9.81
N GLN A 190 -22.00 -9.77 -11.13
CA GLN A 190 -22.85 -10.74 -11.85
C GLN A 190 -22.41 -12.19 -11.66
N LEU A 191 -21.11 -12.49 -11.55
CA LEU A 191 -20.62 -13.85 -11.29
C LEU A 191 -20.87 -14.30 -9.84
N ILE A 192 -20.77 -13.37 -8.89
CA ILE A 192 -21.06 -13.64 -7.46
C ILE A 192 -22.58 -13.80 -7.22
N TYR A 193 -23.42 -12.96 -7.84
CA TYR A 193 -24.89 -13.10 -7.72
C TYR A 193 -25.51 -14.14 -8.67
N GLY A 194 -24.84 -14.47 -9.79
CA GLY A 194 -25.35 -15.42 -10.78
C GLY A 194 -25.21 -16.89 -10.38
N SER A 195 -24.26 -17.22 -9.50
CA SER A 195 -24.06 -18.58 -8.99
C SER A 195 -25.03 -18.98 -7.86
N THR A 196 -25.85 -18.05 -7.35
CA THR A 196 -26.84 -18.29 -6.28
C THR A 196 -28.29 -18.45 -6.77
N LEU A 197 -28.56 -18.33 -8.09
CA LEU A 197 -29.92 -18.42 -8.66
C LEU A 197 -30.19 -19.68 -9.51
N SER A 198 -29.32 -20.69 -9.49
CA SER A 198 -29.59 -22.00 -10.14
C SER A 198 -29.70 -23.16 -9.14
N SER A 199 -30.58 -23.01 -8.15
CA SER A 199 -31.09 -24.11 -7.33
C SER A 199 -32.61 -23.98 -7.20
#